data_AF-A0A9W6U0G7-F1
#
_entry.id   AF-A0A9W6U0G7-F1
#
_cell.length_a   1.000
_cell.length_b   1.000
_cell.length_c   1.000
_cell.angle_alpha   90.00
_cell.angle_beta   90.00
_cell.angle_gamma   90.00
#
_symmetry.space_group_name_H-M   'P 1'
#
loop_
_entity.id
_entity.type
_entity.pdbx_description
1 polymer ?
#
loop_
_entity_poly.entity_id
_entity_poly.type
_entity_poly.pdbx_seq_one_letter_code
_entity_poly.pdbx_strand_id
1 'polypeptide(L)'
;MEPSTRTSSSFQSAMKRLGGLVVCVNETSSSSQKGETLHDTIRCLECYADVVVLRHPVKGSALVAAEATKKPMLNAGDGVGEHPTQAMLDLYTIYSELGDLENLKGKVVTMVGDLKYGRTVHSLSKLLAMYGTTFNYVSPESLKMPRYVYDELAAQGITQNEMSDLDSVINQTDVLYVTRVQKVRR
;
A
#
# COMPACT_ATOMS: atom_id res chain seq x y z
N MET A 1 -10.82 12.72 -2.67
CA MET A 1 -10.07 12.14 -1.55
C MET A 1 -10.99 11.11 -0.91
N GLU A 2 -10.57 9.86 -0.91
CA GLU A 2 -11.29 8.80 -0.20
C GLU A 2 -11.07 8.98 1.32
N PRO A 3 -12.11 8.96 2.17
CA PRO A 3 -11.93 9.11 3.61
C PRO A 3 -11.07 7.96 4.17
N SER A 4 -10.02 8.29 4.93
CA SER A 4 -9.24 7.34 5.73
C SER A 4 -8.99 7.90 7.11
N THR A 5 -9.69 7.36 8.11
CA THR A 5 -9.45 7.70 9.51
C THR A 5 -8.11 7.17 9.99
N ARG A 6 -7.71 5.95 9.59
CA ARG A 6 -6.47 5.31 10.04
C ARG A 6 -5.23 5.98 9.46
N THR A 7 -5.15 6.13 8.14
CA THR A 7 -3.99 6.69 7.47
C THR A 7 -3.78 8.16 7.85
N SER A 8 -4.86 8.96 7.88
CA SER A 8 -4.74 10.37 8.27
C SER A 8 -4.30 10.52 9.73
N SER A 9 -4.93 9.77 10.66
CA SER A 9 -4.58 9.86 12.08
C SER A 9 -3.17 9.36 12.38
N SER A 10 -2.68 8.31 11.68
CA SER A 10 -1.33 7.78 11.90
C SER A 10 -0.25 8.78 11.48
N PHE A 11 -0.37 9.41 10.30
CA PHE A 11 0.57 10.43 9.85
C PHE A 11 0.56 11.67 10.75
N GLN A 12 -0.63 12.14 11.13
CA GLN A 12 -0.74 13.28 12.04
C GLN A 12 -0.11 12.99 13.41
N SER A 13 -0.36 11.79 13.95
CA SER A 13 0.23 11.35 15.22
C SER A 13 1.76 11.24 15.11
N ALA A 14 2.27 10.66 14.01
CA ALA A 14 3.70 10.54 13.77
C ALA A 14 4.38 11.92 13.71
N MET A 15 3.83 12.86 12.95
CA MET A 15 4.39 14.21 12.84
C MET A 15 4.37 14.94 14.20
N LYS A 16 3.27 14.84 14.94
CA LYS A 16 3.16 15.44 16.29
C LYS A 16 4.15 14.83 17.28
N ARG A 17 4.39 13.51 17.22
CA ARG A 17 5.40 12.82 18.05
C ARG A 17 6.82 13.29 17.75
N LEU A 18 7.08 13.70 16.51
CA LEU A 18 8.36 14.30 16.09
C LEU A 18 8.47 15.79 16.46
N GLY A 19 7.45 16.38 17.11
CA GLY A 19 7.41 17.81 17.46
C GLY A 19 7.01 18.72 16.30
N GLY A 20 6.57 18.16 15.17
CA GLY A 20 6.12 18.91 14.01
C GLY A 20 4.68 19.41 14.10
N LEU A 21 4.33 20.31 13.19
CA LEU A 21 2.98 20.82 13.00
C LEU A 21 2.33 20.17 11.78
N VAL A 22 0.99 20.14 11.75
CA VAL A 22 0.22 19.54 10.66
C VAL A 22 -0.83 20.53 10.19
N VAL A 23 -0.83 20.81 8.89
CA VAL A 23 -1.91 21.54 8.21
C VAL A 23 -2.78 20.52 7.49
N CYS A 24 -4.01 20.30 7.97
CA CYS A 24 -4.94 19.36 7.36
C CYS A 24 -5.77 20.05 6.27
N VAL A 25 -5.79 19.45 5.07
CA VAL A 25 -6.62 19.92 3.95
C VAL A 25 -7.58 18.81 3.57
N ASN A 26 -8.86 19.02 3.82
CA ASN A 26 -9.93 18.09 3.44
C ASN A 26 -10.73 18.65 2.26
N GLU A 27 -11.12 17.77 1.33
CA GLU A 27 -11.87 18.13 0.11
C GLU A 27 -13.24 18.77 0.37
N THR A 28 -13.88 18.45 1.49
CA THR A 28 -15.16 19.08 1.88
C THR A 28 -15.00 20.56 2.24
N SER A 29 -13.78 21.05 2.43
CA SER A 29 -13.47 22.43 2.78
C SER A 29 -12.44 23.11 1.85
N SER A 30 -11.91 22.42 0.83
CA SER A 30 -10.84 22.94 -0.04
C SER A 30 -11.38 23.56 -1.33
N SER A 31 -10.56 24.44 -1.92
CA SER A 31 -10.73 25.12 -3.22
C SER A 31 -10.93 24.18 -4.41
N SER A 32 -10.75 22.87 -4.23
CA SER A 32 -11.06 21.83 -5.22
C SER A 32 -12.52 21.87 -5.70
N GLN A 33 -13.45 22.37 -4.88
CA GLN A 33 -14.85 22.64 -5.24
C GLN A 33 -15.00 23.81 -6.25
N LYS A 34 -13.98 24.66 -6.40
CA LYS A 34 -13.96 25.81 -7.32
C LYS A 34 -13.22 25.53 -8.64
N GLY A 35 -12.90 24.26 -8.93
CA GLY A 35 -12.25 23.87 -10.20
C GLY A 35 -10.72 24.01 -10.21
N GLU A 36 -10.08 24.16 -9.05
CA GLU A 36 -8.62 24.13 -8.93
C GLU A 36 -8.07 22.73 -9.29
N THR A 37 -7.00 22.68 -10.07
CA THR A 37 -6.37 21.39 -10.43
C THR A 37 -5.55 20.84 -9.26
N LEU A 38 -5.39 19.51 -9.20
CA LEU A 38 -4.53 18.88 -8.19
C LEU A 38 -3.12 19.48 -8.19
N HIS A 39 -2.58 19.73 -9.38
CA HIS A 39 -1.25 20.31 -9.53
C HIS A 39 -1.15 21.72 -8.93
N ASP A 40 -2.16 22.58 -9.13
CA ASP A 40 -2.20 23.92 -8.55
C ASP A 40 -2.34 23.87 -7.02
N THR A 41 -3.23 22.99 -6.52
CA THR A 41 -3.37 22.77 -5.08
C THR A 41 -2.03 22.34 -4.45
N ILE A 42 -1.29 21.43 -5.08
CA ILE A 42 0.01 20.95 -4.55
C ILE A 42 1.06 22.06 -4.55
N ARG A 43 1.15 22.87 -5.62
CA ARG A 43 2.04 24.05 -5.65
C ARG A 43 1.71 25.07 -4.56
N CYS A 44 0.42 25.26 -4.27
CA CYS A 44 0.00 26.12 -3.17
C CYS A 44 0.44 25.56 -1.81
N LEU A 45 0.25 24.26 -1.59
CA LEU A 45 0.63 23.59 -0.33
C LEU A 45 2.14 23.52 -0.11
N GLU A 46 2.93 23.44 -1.18
CA GLU A 46 4.40 23.50 -1.12
C GLU A 46 4.90 24.76 -0.40
N CYS A 47 4.20 25.88 -0.54
CA CYS A 47 4.56 27.14 0.11
C CYS A 47 4.34 27.11 1.63
N TYR A 48 3.49 26.22 2.14
CA TYR A 48 3.09 26.17 3.55
C TYR A 48 3.69 25.00 4.34
N ALA A 49 4.14 23.95 3.65
CA ALA A 49 4.55 22.70 4.28
C ALA A 49 5.90 22.19 3.73
N ASP A 50 6.68 21.56 4.61
CA ASP A 50 7.97 20.95 4.24
C ASP A 50 7.85 19.54 3.66
N VAL A 51 6.71 18.88 3.87
CA VAL A 51 6.39 17.55 3.32
C VAL A 51 4.89 17.46 3.10
N VAL A 52 4.49 16.81 2.01
CA VAL A 52 3.08 16.62 1.67
C VAL A 52 2.76 15.12 1.69
N VAL A 53 1.66 14.76 2.34
CA VAL A 53 1.09 13.41 2.31
C VAL A 53 -0.19 13.48 1.49
N LEU A 54 -0.26 12.70 0.40
CA LEU A 54 -1.40 12.73 -0.52
C LEU A 54 -2.14 11.39 -0.52
N ARG A 55 -3.46 11.45 -0.39
CA ARG A 55 -4.37 10.34 -0.69
C ARG A 55 -5.43 10.80 -1.66
N HIS A 56 -5.52 10.21 -2.84
CA HIS A 56 -6.40 10.68 -3.91
C HIS A 56 -7.02 9.49 -4.67
N PRO A 57 -8.28 9.56 -5.13
CA PRO A 57 -8.99 8.40 -5.68
C PRO A 57 -8.54 7.98 -7.10
N VAL A 58 -7.76 8.81 -7.79
CA VAL A 58 -7.32 8.59 -9.16
C VAL A 58 -5.93 7.92 -9.16
N LYS A 59 -5.78 6.81 -9.89
CA LYS A 59 -4.48 6.15 -10.09
C LYS A 59 -3.51 7.09 -10.80
N GLY A 60 -2.26 7.16 -10.33
CA GLY A 60 -1.21 8.02 -10.86
C GLY A 60 -1.23 9.45 -10.31
N SER A 61 -2.22 9.82 -9.50
CA SER A 61 -2.30 11.16 -8.90
C SER A 61 -1.14 11.48 -7.97
N ALA A 62 -0.57 10.48 -7.29
CA ALA A 62 0.64 10.65 -6.48
C ALA A 62 1.86 11.07 -7.32
N LEU A 63 1.99 10.54 -8.54
CA LEU A 63 3.07 10.91 -9.45
C LEU A 63 2.88 12.34 -9.96
N VAL A 64 1.67 12.69 -10.42
CA VAL A 64 1.33 14.05 -10.85
C VAL A 64 1.60 15.08 -9.74
N ALA A 65 1.27 14.74 -8.50
CA ALA A 65 1.56 15.58 -7.35
C ALA A 65 3.05 15.69 -7.06
N ALA A 66 3.80 14.59 -7.16
CA ALA A 66 5.25 14.60 -6.99
C ALA A 66 5.97 15.45 -8.05
N GLU A 67 5.48 15.45 -9.30
CA GLU A 67 6.00 16.31 -10.37
C GLU A 67 5.67 17.80 -10.17
N ALA A 68 4.63 18.10 -9.39
CA ALA A 68 4.17 19.46 -9.13
C ALA A 68 4.95 20.20 -8.05
N THR A 69 5.74 19.50 -7.22
CA THR A 69 6.42 20.07 -6.04
C THR A 69 7.91 19.68 -5.98
N LYS A 70 8.73 20.51 -5.34
CA LYS A 70 10.13 20.18 -5.01
C LYS A 70 10.28 19.62 -3.59
N LYS A 71 9.22 19.62 -2.79
CA LYS A 71 9.20 19.08 -1.43
C LYS A 71 8.90 17.57 -1.45
N PRO A 72 9.33 16.81 -0.44
CA PRO A 72 8.99 15.39 -0.34
C PRO A 72 7.48 15.13 -0.42
N MET A 73 7.09 14.17 -1.26
CA MET A 73 5.72 13.72 -1.47
C MET A 73 5.55 12.27 -1.01
N LEU A 74 4.65 12.02 -0.07
CA LEU A 74 4.35 10.68 0.44
C LEU A 74 2.99 10.19 -0.09
N ASN A 75 3.01 9.08 -0.83
CA ASN A 75 1.79 8.43 -1.32
C ASN A 75 1.09 7.65 -0.18
N ALA A 76 -0.07 8.14 0.24
CA ALA A 76 -0.98 7.49 1.19
C ALA A 76 -2.16 6.77 0.50
N GLY A 77 -2.03 6.53 -0.81
CA GLY A 77 -2.94 5.77 -1.67
C GLY A 77 -3.45 6.61 -2.85
N ASP A 78 -3.24 6.13 -4.07
CA ASP A 78 -3.69 6.74 -5.33
C ASP A 78 -4.74 5.85 -6.04
N GLY A 79 -5.98 5.81 -5.53
CA GLY A 79 -7.05 5.01 -6.12
C GLY A 79 -6.68 3.53 -6.15
N VAL A 80 -6.98 2.80 -7.23
CA VAL A 80 -6.58 1.38 -7.40
C VAL A 80 -5.08 1.16 -7.65
N GLY A 81 -4.24 2.18 -7.46
CA GLY A 81 -2.78 2.11 -7.55
C GLY A 81 -2.12 1.50 -6.31
N GLU A 82 -1.07 2.16 -5.83
CA GLU A 82 -0.18 1.65 -4.79
C GLU A 82 -0.49 2.27 -3.41
N HIS A 83 -0.06 1.61 -2.32
CA HIS A 83 -0.06 2.21 -0.97
C HIS A 83 1.25 1.89 -0.24
N PRO A 84 2.37 2.53 -0.62
CA PRO A 84 3.72 2.14 -0.16
C PRO A 84 3.88 2.14 1.35
N THR A 85 3.30 3.15 2.02
CA THR A 85 3.42 3.33 3.47
C THR A 85 2.70 2.25 4.28
N GLN A 86 1.67 1.61 3.71
CA GLN A 86 1.02 0.46 4.33
C GLN A 86 1.89 -0.80 4.15
N ALA A 87 2.44 -1.02 2.96
CA ALA A 87 3.36 -2.14 2.73
C ALA A 87 4.61 -2.06 3.61
N MET A 88 5.15 -0.86 3.83
CA MET A 88 6.27 -0.65 4.76
C MET A 88 5.90 -0.96 6.21
N LEU A 89 4.70 -0.60 6.66
CA LEU A 89 4.21 -0.96 8.00
C LEU A 89 4.04 -2.48 8.14
N ASP A 90 3.50 -3.13 7.12
CA ASP A 90 3.31 -4.58 7.11
C ASP A 90 4.67 -5.30 7.13
N LEU A 91 5.65 -4.84 6.34
CA LEU A 91 7.03 -5.33 6.39
C LEU A 91 7.64 -5.11 7.78
N TYR A 92 7.48 -3.92 8.36
CA TYR A 92 8.00 -3.62 9.70
C TYR A 92 7.40 -4.54 10.76
N THR A 93 6.12 -4.91 10.62
CA THR A 93 5.48 -5.87 11.52
C THR A 93 6.14 -7.24 11.40
N ILE A 94 6.34 -7.73 10.17
CA ILE A 94 7.04 -9.01 9.93
C ILE A 94 8.47 -8.96 10.47
N TYR A 95 9.19 -7.87 10.22
CA TYR A 95 10.52 -7.64 10.77
C TYR A 95 10.54 -7.67 12.30
N SER A 96 9.58 -7.01 12.95
CA SER A 96 9.51 -6.96 14.41
C SER A 96 9.24 -8.33 15.04
N GLU A 97 8.42 -9.15 14.38
CA GLU A 97 8.10 -10.51 14.83
C GLU A 97 9.25 -11.50 14.52
N LEU A 98 9.97 -11.34 13.40
CA LEU A 98 11.07 -12.22 13.00
C LEU A 98 12.45 -11.74 13.48
N GLY A 99 12.56 -10.54 14.05
CA GLY A 99 13.76 -9.90 14.56
C GLY A 99 14.72 -9.32 13.51
N ASP A 100 14.79 -9.92 12.32
CA ASP A 100 15.66 -9.48 11.22
C ASP A 100 14.98 -9.69 9.85
N LEU A 101 15.29 -8.83 8.88
CA LEU A 101 14.87 -8.98 7.48
C LEU A 101 15.64 -10.12 6.80
N GLU A 102 16.86 -10.44 7.22
CA GLU A 102 17.59 -11.60 6.67
C GLU A 102 16.86 -12.92 6.98
N ASN A 103 16.06 -12.96 8.05
CA ASN A 103 15.25 -14.12 8.42
C ASN A 103 14.05 -14.35 7.49
N LEU A 104 13.74 -13.43 6.57
CA LEU A 104 12.72 -13.61 5.53
C LEU A 104 13.16 -14.55 4.42
N LYS A 105 14.47 -14.73 4.23
CA LYS A 105 14.98 -15.55 3.13
C LYS A 105 14.50 -17.00 3.26
N GLY A 106 13.85 -17.51 2.22
CA GLY A 106 13.29 -18.85 2.21
C GLY A 106 12.01 -19.02 3.02
N LYS A 107 11.46 -17.95 3.61
CA LYS A 107 10.17 -17.97 4.30
C LYS A 107 9.01 -18.03 3.32
N VAL A 108 7.95 -18.71 3.75
CA VAL A 108 6.72 -18.87 2.98
C VAL A 108 5.67 -17.90 3.49
N VAL A 109 5.27 -16.98 2.62
CA VAL A 109 4.25 -15.98 2.89
C VAL A 109 2.96 -16.40 2.18
N THR A 110 1.93 -16.70 2.96
CA THR A 110 0.61 -17.09 2.44
C THR A 110 -0.34 -15.91 2.51
N MET A 111 -0.82 -15.46 1.35
CA MET A 111 -1.74 -14.34 1.21
C MET A 111 -3.14 -14.86 0.91
N VAL A 112 -4.12 -14.46 1.74
CA VAL A 112 -5.49 -15.00 1.70
C VAL A 112 -6.52 -13.91 1.48
N GLY A 113 -7.46 -14.09 0.56
CA GLY A 113 -8.65 -13.23 0.43
C GLY A 113 -8.81 -12.56 -0.93
N ASP A 114 -9.05 -11.24 -0.94
CA ASP A 114 -9.14 -10.44 -2.16
C ASP A 114 -7.75 -10.02 -2.62
N LEU A 115 -7.16 -10.85 -3.48
CA LEU A 115 -5.84 -10.59 -4.07
C LEU A 115 -5.96 -9.75 -5.34
N LYS A 116 -7.12 -9.69 -5.98
CA LYS A 116 -7.33 -8.92 -7.22
C LYS A 116 -7.34 -7.42 -6.98
N TYR A 117 -8.05 -6.97 -5.95
CA TYR A 117 -8.20 -5.54 -5.62
C TYR A 117 -7.44 -5.13 -4.36
N GLY A 118 -6.77 -6.08 -3.70
CA GLY A 118 -5.93 -5.87 -2.53
C GLY A 118 -4.64 -5.11 -2.86
N ARG A 119 -4.73 -3.78 -2.99
CA ARG A 119 -3.56 -2.90 -3.23
C ARG A 119 -2.40 -3.14 -2.27
N THR A 120 -2.72 -3.35 -1.00
CA THR A 120 -1.70 -3.61 0.04
C THR A 120 -0.97 -4.93 -0.22
N VAL A 121 -1.67 -5.94 -0.74
CA VAL A 121 -1.08 -7.23 -1.14
C VAL A 121 -0.11 -7.04 -2.29
N HIS A 122 -0.49 -6.25 -3.31
CA HIS A 122 0.37 -6.00 -4.48
C HIS A 122 1.65 -5.26 -4.08
N SER A 123 1.53 -4.21 -3.27
CA SER A 123 2.69 -3.47 -2.77
C SER A 123 3.56 -4.34 -1.86
N LEU A 124 2.96 -5.16 -0.99
CA LEU A 124 3.67 -6.02 -0.05
C LEU A 124 4.39 -7.17 -0.74
N SER A 125 3.78 -7.81 -1.75
CA SER A 125 4.41 -8.92 -2.47
C SER A 125 5.67 -8.47 -3.22
N LYS A 126 5.63 -7.29 -3.86
CA LYS A 126 6.80 -6.66 -4.48
C LYS A 126 7.91 -6.37 -3.48
N LEU A 127 7.55 -5.88 -2.29
CA LEU A 127 8.52 -5.56 -1.26
C LEU A 127 9.17 -6.81 -0.65
N LEU A 128 8.37 -7.85 -0.36
CA LEU A 128 8.85 -9.10 0.21
C LEU A 128 9.68 -9.93 -0.79
N ALA A 129 9.39 -9.83 -2.08
CA ALA A 129 10.19 -10.45 -3.15
C ALA A 129 11.67 -10.04 -3.10
N MET A 130 11.97 -8.81 -2.66
CA MET A 130 13.35 -8.33 -2.50
C MET A 130 14.15 -9.10 -1.43
N TYR A 131 13.48 -9.84 -0.54
CA TYR A 131 14.08 -10.58 0.56
C TYR A 131 14.10 -12.11 0.32
N GLY A 132 13.79 -12.57 -0.90
CA GLY A 132 13.88 -13.99 -1.25
C GLY A 132 12.82 -14.86 -0.59
N THR A 133 11.60 -14.34 -0.44
CA THR A 133 10.43 -15.08 0.06
C THR A 133 9.76 -15.92 -1.03
N THR A 134 9.05 -16.97 -0.61
CA THR A 134 8.13 -17.75 -1.47
C THR A 134 6.69 -17.36 -1.17
N PHE A 135 5.83 -17.28 -2.18
CA PHE A 135 4.43 -16.91 -2.00
C PHE A 135 3.46 -18.07 -2.23
N ASN A 136 2.46 -18.19 -1.36
CA ASN A 136 1.24 -18.95 -1.62
C ASN A 136 0.06 -17.98 -1.70
N TYR A 137 -0.76 -18.11 -2.73
CA TYR A 137 -1.95 -17.28 -2.96
C TYR A 137 -3.21 -18.13 -2.76
N VAL A 138 -3.99 -17.83 -1.74
CA VAL A 138 -5.26 -18.51 -1.44
C VAL A 138 -6.41 -17.54 -1.68
N SER A 139 -7.14 -17.75 -2.78
CA SER A 139 -8.25 -16.87 -3.14
C SER A 139 -9.28 -17.58 -4.02
N PRO A 140 -10.56 -17.15 -3.99
CA PRO A 140 -11.52 -17.56 -5.01
C PRO A 140 -11.04 -17.22 -6.42
N GLU A 141 -11.47 -17.98 -7.42
CA GLU A 141 -11.07 -17.80 -8.84
C GLU A 141 -11.28 -16.37 -9.35
N SER A 142 -12.36 -15.71 -8.91
CA SER A 142 -12.70 -14.34 -9.30
C SER A 142 -11.81 -13.25 -8.67
N LEU A 143 -11.02 -13.59 -7.65
CA LEU A 143 -10.22 -12.68 -6.82
C LEU A 143 -8.72 -13.02 -6.82
N LYS A 144 -8.26 -13.79 -7.80
CA LYS A 144 -6.84 -14.16 -7.97
C LYS A 144 -5.91 -12.94 -8.08
N MET A 145 -4.64 -13.18 -7.75
CA MET A 145 -3.57 -12.21 -7.94
C MET A 145 -3.57 -11.76 -9.42
N PRO A 146 -3.57 -10.44 -9.71
CA PRO A 146 -3.52 -9.97 -11.08
C PRO A 146 -2.27 -10.46 -11.80
N ARG A 147 -2.44 -10.85 -13.06
CA ARG A 147 -1.38 -11.47 -13.84
C ARG A 147 -0.12 -10.60 -13.98
N TYR A 148 -0.30 -9.28 -14.07
CA TYR A 148 0.82 -8.35 -14.14
C TYR A 148 1.72 -8.41 -12.89
N VAL A 149 1.16 -8.60 -11.68
CA VAL A 149 1.96 -8.75 -10.45
C VAL A 149 2.62 -10.11 -10.43
N TYR A 150 1.86 -11.16 -10.75
CA TYR A 150 2.37 -12.53 -10.75
C TYR A 150 3.57 -12.67 -11.70
N ASP A 151 3.43 -12.20 -12.93
CA ASP A 151 4.45 -12.31 -13.98
C ASP A 151 5.67 -11.41 -13.66
N GLU A 152 5.46 -10.23 -13.08
CA GLU A 152 6.55 -9.36 -12.60
C GLU A 152 7.43 -10.07 -11.56
N LEU A 153 6.81 -10.73 -10.59
CA LEU A 153 7.54 -11.50 -9.56
C LEU A 153 8.18 -12.78 -10.13
N ALA A 154 7.51 -13.44 -11.07
CA ALA A 154 8.05 -14.61 -11.75
C ALA A 154 9.30 -14.26 -12.57
N ALA A 155 9.33 -13.10 -13.22
CA ALA A 155 10.49 -12.59 -13.95
C ALA A 155 11.69 -12.31 -13.04
N GLN A 156 11.47 -12.08 -11.74
CA GLN A 156 12.50 -11.96 -10.71
C GLN A 156 12.95 -13.32 -10.13
N GLY A 157 12.40 -14.44 -10.62
CA GLY A 157 12.72 -15.79 -10.14
C GLY A 157 12.02 -16.18 -8.84
N ILE A 158 10.98 -15.44 -8.43
CA ILE A 158 10.25 -15.72 -7.19
C ILE A 158 9.32 -16.92 -7.36
N THR A 159 9.40 -17.85 -6.40
CA THR A 159 8.51 -19.02 -6.36
C THR A 159 7.12 -18.60 -5.86
N GLN A 160 6.10 -18.97 -6.63
CA GLN A 160 4.70 -18.58 -6.38
C GLN A 160 3.78 -19.77 -6.63
N ASN A 161 2.83 -20.02 -5.73
CA ASN A 161 1.83 -21.07 -5.85
C ASN A 161 0.42 -20.50 -5.73
N GLU A 162 -0.48 -20.85 -6.64
CA GLU A 162 -1.92 -20.55 -6.53
C GLU A 162 -2.65 -21.76 -5.95
N MET A 163 -3.43 -21.54 -4.88
CA MET A 163 -4.09 -22.58 -4.10
C MET A 163 -5.58 -22.25 -3.92
N SER A 164 -6.41 -23.28 -3.85
CA SER A 164 -7.86 -23.14 -3.66
C SER A 164 -8.29 -23.14 -2.20
N ASP A 165 -7.47 -23.68 -1.30
CA ASP A 165 -7.76 -23.88 0.11
C ASP A 165 -6.56 -23.52 0.98
N LEU A 166 -6.84 -23.05 2.20
CA LEU A 166 -5.81 -22.66 3.16
C LEU A 166 -5.22 -23.87 3.89
N ASP A 167 -6.01 -24.92 4.10
CA ASP A 167 -5.64 -26.07 4.92
C ASP A 167 -4.45 -26.84 4.32
N SER A 168 -4.35 -26.92 2.99
CA SER A 168 -3.21 -27.55 2.31
C SER A 168 -1.88 -26.82 2.50
N VAL A 169 -1.89 -25.53 2.85
CA VAL A 169 -0.68 -24.70 2.93
C VAL A 169 -0.39 -24.11 4.32
N ILE A 170 -1.30 -24.26 5.28
CA ILE A 170 -1.15 -23.62 6.59
C ILE A 170 0.09 -24.13 7.35
N ASN A 171 0.40 -25.43 7.25
CA ASN A 171 1.53 -26.05 7.95
C ASN A 171 2.91 -25.64 7.41
N GLN A 172 2.95 -25.12 6.18
CA GLN A 172 4.17 -24.61 5.55
C GLN A 172 4.26 -23.09 5.60
N THR A 173 3.29 -22.40 6.21
CA THR A 173 3.21 -20.93 6.23
C THR A 173 4.00 -20.35 7.40
N ASP A 174 4.96 -19.48 7.13
CA ASP A 174 5.64 -18.69 8.17
C ASP A 174 4.89 -17.38 8.46
N VAL A 175 4.32 -16.75 7.43
CA VAL A 175 3.56 -15.50 7.55
C VAL A 175 2.21 -15.66 6.86
N LEU A 176 1.12 -15.56 7.63
CA LEU A 176 -0.24 -15.57 7.11
C LEU A 176 -0.79 -14.15 7.00
N TYR A 177 -0.88 -13.62 5.78
CA TYR A 177 -1.40 -12.29 5.50
C TYR A 177 -2.85 -12.36 4.98
N VAL A 178 -3.80 -11.93 5.80
CA VAL A 178 -5.23 -12.04 5.49
C VAL A 178 -5.79 -10.70 5.03
N THR A 179 -6.44 -10.69 3.87
CA THR A 179 -7.16 -9.52 3.36
C THR A 179 -8.66 -9.68 3.47
N ARG A 180 -9.32 -8.53 3.54
CA ARG A 180 -10.77 -8.47 3.62
C ARG A 180 -11.36 -8.67 2.22
N VAL A 181 -12.21 -9.68 2.04
CA VAL A 181 -13.02 -9.81 0.83
C VAL A 181 -14.04 -8.67 0.82
N GLN A 182 -13.84 -7.67 -0.03
CA GLN A 182 -14.77 -6.54 -0.10
C GLN A 182 -16.08 -7.02 -0.73
N LYS A 183 -17.21 -6.82 -0.04
CA LYS A 183 -18.53 -6.90 -0.68
C LYS A 183 -18.55 -5.86 -1.79
N VAL A 184 -18.59 -6.33 -3.03
CA VAL A 184 -18.58 -5.57 -4.29
C VAL A 184 -19.29 -4.23 -4.12
N ARG A 185 -18.58 -3.11 -4.39
CA ARG A 185 -19.22 -1.82 -4.66
C ARG A 185 -20.06 -2.01 -5.92
N ARG A 186 -21.37 -2.20 -5.75
CA ARG A 186 -22.34 -1.94 -6.83
C ARG A 186 -22.43 -0.44 -7.06
#